data_AF-A0A7X0WGS4-F1
#
_entry.id   AF-A0A7X0WGS4-F1
#
_cell.length_a   1.000
_cell.length_b   1.000
_cell.length_c   1.000
_cell.angle_alpha   90.00
_cell.angle_beta   90.00
_cell.angle_gamma   90.00
#
_symmetry.space_group_name_H-M   'P 1'
#
loop_
_entity.id
_entity.type
_entity.pdbx_description
1 polymer ?
#
loop_
_entity_poly.entity_id
_entity_poly.type
_entity_poly.pdbx_seq_one_letter_code
_entity_poly.pdbx_strand_id
1 'polypeptide(L)'
;MENEKMAELSAPSLEEKKHTGRKLNGYEKVRNEILRRLDQKKYIIGSQLFYHDLKEYAENKTNYQRALYYLEGAGIIVNEVIITDKISKELMQRVGLAHE
;
A
#
# COMPACT_ATOMS: atom_id res chain seq x y z
N MET A 1 45.76 -26.39 -22.78
CA MET A 1 44.61 -26.17 -21.89
C MET A 1 44.98 -25.02 -20.95
N GLU A 2 45.16 -23.82 -21.49
CA GLU A 2 44.14 -22.83 -21.90
C GLU A 2 43.36 -22.23 -20.71
N ASN A 3 43.92 -21.10 -20.27
CA ASN A 3 43.30 -19.83 -19.92
C ASN A 3 42.13 -19.79 -18.93
N GLU A 4 42.50 -19.36 -17.71
CA GLU A 4 41.95 -18.20 -17.00
C GLU A 4 40.71 -17.54 -17.63
N LYS A 5 39.57 -17.69 -16.97
CA LYS A 5 38.43 -16.76 -17.05
C LYS A 5 38.03 -16.32 -15.64
N MET A 6 38.53 -15.15 -15.26
CA MET A 6 37.91 -14.28 -14.27
C MET A 6 36.81 -13.42 -14.93
N ALA A 7 35.93 -12.89 -14.07
CA ALA A 7 34.82 -11.95 -14.32
C ALA A 7 33.62 -12.60 -15.05
N GLU A 8 32.40 -12.58 -14.53
CA GLU A 8 31.72 -11.48 -13.86
C GLU A 8 30.90 -11.96 -12.65
N LEU A 9 31.22 -11.43 -11.48
CA LEU A 9 30.28 -11.32 -10.37
C LEU A 9 29.20 -10.34 -10.82
N SER A 10 28.07 -10.84 -11.34
CA SER A 10 26.87 -10.03 -11.47
C SER A 10 26.42 -9.67 -10.06
N ALA A 11 26.72 -8.43 -9.67
CA ALA A 11 26.33 -7.85 -8.40
C ALA A 11 24.85 -8.14 -8.14
N PRO A 12 24.45 -8.58 -6.93
CA PRO A 12 23.04 -8.57 -6.57
C PRO A 12 22.58 -7.10 -6.62
N SER A 13 21.61 -6.83 -7.48
CA SER A 13 20.94 -5.55 -7.60
C SER A 13 20.58 -5.02 -6.21
N LEU A 14 21.13 -3.86 -5.88
CA LEU A 14 21.03 -3.21 -4.56
C LEU A 14 19.64 -2.62 -4.26
N GLU A 15 18.58 -3.00 -4.97
CA GLU A 15 17.25 -2.38 -4.84
C GLU A 15 16.22 -3.19 -4.04
N GLU A 16 16.52 -4.42 -3.60
CA GLU A 16 15.54 -5.25 -2.87
C GLU A 16 15.79 -5.34 -1.35
N LYS A 17 16.40 -4.32 -0.74
CA LYS A 17 16.61 -4.32 0.72
C LYS A 17 15.77 -3.29 1.46
N LYS A 18 14.51 -3.68 1.69
CA LYS A 18 13.90 -3.96 3.01
C LYS A 18 12.48 -3.38 3.14
N HIS A 19 11.48 -4.22 2.88
CA HIS A 19 10.37 -4.39 3.80
C HIS A 19 10.08 -5.90 3.85
N THR A 20 10.05 -6.45 5.06
CA THR A 20 9.92 -7.87 5.41
C THR A 20 9.13 -8.71 4.40
N GLY A 21 9.60 -9.92 4.06
CA GLY A 21 8.88 -10.93 3.26
C GLY A 21 7.59 -11.47 3.89
N ARG A 22 6.91 -10.64 4.69
CA ARG A 22 5.63 -10.89 5.33
C ARG A 22 4.51 -10.60 4.33
N LYS A 23 3.68 -11.61 4.10
CA LYS A 23 2.43 -11.47 3.34
C LYS A 23 1.48 -10.51 4.07
N LEU A 24 1.01 -9.48 3.38
CA LEU A 24 -0.02 -8.57 3.88
C LEU A 24 -1.33 -9.33 4.14
N ASN A 25 -2.02 -9.02 5.23
CA ASN A 25 -3.37 -9.51 5.51
C ASN A 25 -4.44 -8.67 4.78
N GLY A 26 -5.69 -9.15 4.75
CA GLY A 26 -6.77 -8.46 4.04
C GLY A 26 -7.03 -7.01 4.50
N TYR A 27 -6.86 -6.72 5.79
CA TYR A 27 -6.96 -5.34 6.32
C TYR A 27 -5.86 -4.44 5.73
N GLU A 28 -4.60 -4.89 5.77
CA GLU A 28 -3.44 -4.15 5.26
C GLU A 28 -3.57 -3.93 3.74
N LYS A 29 -4.05 -4.92 3.00
CA LYS A 29 -4.29 -4.82 1.56
C LYS A 29 -5.32 -3.74 1.23
N VAL A 30 -6.48 -3.74 1.89
CA VAL A 30 -7.54 -2.73 1.66
C VAL A 30 -7.04 -1.33 1.99
N ARG A 31 -6.43 -1.16 3.17
CA ARG A 31 -5.85 0.13 3.58
C ARG A 31 -4.86 0.64 2.54
N ASN A 32 -3.91 -0.21 2.13
CA ASN A 32 -2.86 0.19 1.20
C ASN A 32 -3.43 0.47 -0.21
N GLU A 33 -4.43 -0.28 -0.65
CA GLU A 33 -5.06 -0.05 -1.96
C GLU A 33 -5.82 1.28 -2.00
N ILE A 34 -6.55 1.64 -0.93
CA ILE A 34 -7.23 2.94 -0.85
C ILE A 34 -6.22 4.09 -0.90
N LEU A 35 -5.15 4.02 -0.09
CA LEU A 35 -4.10 5.04 -0.08
C LEU A 35 -3.41 5.18 -1.44
N ARG A 36 -3.13 4.04 -2.11
CA ARG A 36 -2.55 4.04 -3.46
C ARG A 36 -3.50 4.66 -4.49
N ARG A 37 -4.79 4.36 -4.46
CA ARG A 37 -5.78 4.95 -5.37
C ARG A 37 -5.92 6.45 -5.15
N LEU A 38 -5.83 6.90 -3.90
CA LEU A 38 -5.85 8.31 -3.57
C LEU A 38 -4.59 9.04 -4.06
N ASP A 39 -3.41 8.46 -3.85
CA ASP A 39 -2.12 8.97 -4.36
C ASP A 39 -2.09 9.06 -5.88
N GLN A 40 -2.66 8.06 -6.56
CA GLN A 40 -2.86 8.04 -8.02
C GLN A 40 -4.00 8.94 -8.52
N LYS A 41 -4.65 9.71 -7.63
CA LYS A 41 -5.81 10.57 -7.92
C LYS A 41 -7.01 9.85 -8.56
N LYS A 42 -7.11 8.53 -8.37
CA LYS A 42 -8.28 7.72 -8.76
C LYS A 42 -9.43 7.89 -7.77
N TYR A 43 -9.09 8.14 -6.51
CA TYR A 43 -10.02 8.69 -5.54
C TYR A 43 -9.75 10.18 -5.36
N ILE A 44 -10.84 10.94 -5.29
CA ILE A 44 -10.85 12.37 -5.00
C ILE A 44 -11.74 12.64 -3.79
N ILE A 45 -11.67 13.85 -3.23
CA ILE A 45 -12.57 14.27 -2.15
C ILE A 45 -14.04 14.08 -2.59
N GLY A 46 -14.85 13.48 -1.71
CA GLY A 46 -16.23 13.11 -1.99
C GLY A 46 -16.42 11.73 -2.63
N SER A 47 -15.33 11.01 -2.97
CA SER A 47 -15.45 9.64 -3.47
C SER A 47 -15.97 8.71 -2.36
N GLN A 48 -17.02 7.95 -2.68
CA GLN A 48 -17.56 6.92 -1.80
C GLN A 48 -16.78 5.61 -1.97
N LEU A 49 -16.39 5.00 -0.87
CA LEU A 49 -15.81 3.66 -0.84
C LEU A 49 -16.91 2.62 -0.67
N PHE A 50 -16.84 1.54 -1.44
CA PHE A 50 -17.78 0.43 -1.33
C PHE A 50 -17.03 -0.87 -1.08
N TYR A 51 -17.56 -1.69 -0.16
CA TYR A 51 -17.02 -3.02 0.10
C TYR A 51 -16.92 -3.87 -1.18
N HIS A 52 -17.91 -3.76 -2.08
CA HIS A 52 -17.94 -4.54 -3.31
C HIS A 52 -16.67 -4.35 -4.17
N ASP A 53 -16.13 -3.13 -4.22
CA ASP A 53 -14.98 -2.77 -5.06
C ASP A 53 -13.64 -3.21 -4.44
N LEU A 54 -13.65 -3.50 -3.14
CA LEU A 54 -12.46 -3.81 -2.35
C LEU A 54 -12.49 -5.23 -1.77
N LYS A 55 -13.54 -6.00 -2.03
CA LYS A 55 -13.76 -7.36 -1.47
C LYS A 55 -12.60 -8.31 -1.75
N GLU A 56 -11.98 -8.22 -2.93
CA GLU A 56 -10.85 -9.08 -3.34
C GLU A 56 -9.60 -8.82 -2.50
N TYR A 57 -9.40 -7.58 -2.08
CA TYR A 57 -8.32 -7.19 -1.17
C TYR A 57 -8.67 -7.53 0.27
N ALA A 58 -9.93 -7.33 0.66
CA ALA A 58 -10.39 -7.46 2.04
C ALA A 58 -10.39 -8.90 2.55
N GLU A 59 -10.61 -9.88 1.69
CA GLU A 59 -10.83 -11.29 2.03
C GLU A 59 -12.13 -11.54 2.83
N ASN A 60 -12.53 -10.61 3.70
CA ASN A 60 -13.81 -10.60 4.43
C ASN A 60 -14.23 -9.18 4.83
N LYS A 61 -15.49 -9.02 5.25
CA LYS A 61 -16.08 -7.73 5.64
C LYS A 61 -15.42 -7.12 6.88
N THR A 62 -14.99 -7.93 7.84
CA THR A 62 -14.33 -7.47 9.06
C THR A 62 -13.02 -6.74 8.75
N ASN A 63 -12.21 -7.28 7.85
CA ASN A 63 -10.96 -6.65 7.40
C ASN A 63 -11.19 -5.31 6.71
N TYR A 64 -12.22 -5.23 5.86
CA TYR A 64 -12.62 -3.97 5.24
C TYR A 64 -13.00 -2.92 6.29
N GLN A 65 -13.87 -3.26 7.26
CA GLN A 65 -14.25 -2.33 8.32
C GLN A 65 -13.04 -1.86 9.16
N ARG A 66 -12.11 -2.78 9.47
CA ARG A 66 -10.86 -2.43 10.17
C ARG A 66 -10.00 -1.45 9.36
N ALA A 67 -9.98 -1.59 8.03
CA ALA A 67 -9.26 -0.67 7.16
C ALA A 67 -9.90 0.72 7.18
N LEU A 68 -11.22 0.79 7.15
CA LEU A 68 -11.96 2.05 7.24
C LEU A 68 -11.71 2.74 8.59
N TYR A 69 -11.81 2.04 9.72
CA TYR A 69 -11.54 2.63 11.04
C TYR A 69 -10.13 3.22 11.14
N TYR A 70 -9.14 2.54 10.55
CA TYR A 70 -7.79 3.07 10.50
C TYR A 70 -7.73 4.38 9.70
N LEU A 71 -8.37 4.41 8.52
CA LEU A 71 -8.37 5.57 7.63
C LEU A 71 -9.18 6.74 8.20
N GLU A 72 -10.25 6.48 8.95
CA GLU A 72 -10.99 7.48 9.71
C GLU A 72 -10.12 8.08 10.81
N GLY A 73 -9.43 7.25 11.60
CA GLY A 73 -8.48 7.72 12.61
C GLY A 73 -7.30 8.50 12.02
N ALA A 74 -6.95 8.24 10.76
CA ALA A 74 -5.94 8.98 10.02
C ALA A 74 -6.48 10.25 9.32
N GLY A 75 -7.77 10.56 9.44
CA GLY A 75 -8.41 11.71 8.81
C GLY A 75 -8.49 11.62 7.27
N ILE A 76 -8.43 10.42 6.71
CA ILE A 76 -8.50 10.20 5.26
C ILE A 76 -9.96 10.10 4.78
N ILE A 77 -10.80 9.45 5.59
CA ILE A 77 -12.22 9.25 5.29
C ILE A 77 -13.11 9.60 6.47
N VAL A 78 -14.40 9.79 6.22
CA VAL A 78 -15.48 9.80 7.22
C VAL A 78 -16.68 9.05 6.63
N ASN A 79 -17.22 8.05 7.33
CA ASN A 79 -18.38 7.28 6.87
C ASN A 79 -18.20 6.77 5.43
N GLU A 80 -17.05 6.15 5.15
CA GLU A 80 -16.67 5.63 3.82
C GLU A 80 -16.48 6.70 2.73
N VAL A 81 -16.56 7.99 3.03
CA VAL A 81 -16.32 9.08 2.08
C VAL A 81 -14.90 9.62 2.24
N ILE A 82 -14.15 9.77 1.13
CA ILE A 82 -12.83 10.41 1.11
C ILE A 82 -12.98 11.91 1.42
N ILE A 83 -12.26 12.40 2.43
CA ILE A 83 -12.33 13.81 2.89
C ILE A 83 -11.07 14.62 2.63
N THR A 84 -9.99 13.98 2.16
CA THR A 84 -8.71 14.63 1.87
C THR A 84 -8.08 14.04 0.62
N ASP A 85 -7.35 14.86 -0.12
CA ASP A 85 -6.46 14.48 -1.22
C ASP A 85 -4.98 14.51 -0.80
N LYS A 86 -4.70 14.92 0.44
CA LYS A 86 -3.34 15.01 0.99
C LYS A 86 -3.10 13.87 1.96
N ILE A 87 -2.21 12.97 1.59
CA ILE A 87 -1.71 11.91 2.45
C ILE A 87 -0.34 12.35 2.99
N SER A 88 -0.15 12.27 4.32
CA SER A 88 1.14 12.61 4.90
C SER A 88 2.22 11.61 4.46
N LYS A 89 3.42 12.11 4.14
CA LYS A 89 4.55 11.24 3.78
C LYS A 89 4.89 10.23 4.88
N GLU A 90 4.77 10.65 6.14
CA GLU A 90 4.97 9.78 7.30
C GLU A 90 3.99 8.59 7.30
N LEU A 91 2.71 8.83 6.98
CA LEU A 91 1.72 7.77 6.87
C LEU A 91 2.10 6.79 5.76
N MET A 92 2.48 7.31 4.58
CA MET A 92 2.91 6.49 3.45
C MET A 92 4.15 5.64 3.79
N GLN A 93 5.13 6.20 4.50
CA GLN A 93 6.30 5.46 4.99
C GLN A 93 5.90 4.36 5.99
N ARG A 94 5.05 4.68 6.96
CA ARG A 94 4.61 3.74 8.00
C ARG A 94 3.90 2.51 7.44
N VAL A 95 3.17 2.68 6.33
CA VAL A 95 2.44 1.58 5.67
C VAL A 95 3.21 0.91 4.53
N GLY A 96 4.47 1.34 4.29
CA GLY A 96 5.35 0.79 3.26
C GLY A 96 4.96 1.17 1.83
N LEU A 97 4.38 2.36 1.63
CA LEU A 97 3.96 2.88 0.32
C LEU A 97 4.80 4.09 -0.16
N ALA A 98 5.71 4.62 0.66
CA ALA A 98 6.61 5.66 0.20
C ALA A 98 7.75 5.05 -0.63
N HIS A 99 8.00 5.61 -1.81
CA HIS A 99 9.23 5.43 -2.57
C HIS A 99 10.15 6.60 -2.26
N GLU A 100 11.43 6.34 -2.00
CA GLU A 100 12.45 7.37 -1.76
C GLU A 100 12.63 8.32 -2.95
#